data_AF-A0A9E3AMM1-F1
#
_entry.id   AF-A0A9E3AMM1-F1
#
_cell.length_a   1.000
_cell.length_b   1.000
_cell.length_c   1.000
_cell.angle_alpha   90.00
_cell.angle_beta   90.00
_cell.angle_gamma   90.00
#
_symmetry.space_group_name_H-M   'P 1'
#
loop_
_entity.id
_entity.type
_entity.pdbx_description
1 polymer ?
#
loop_
_entity_poly.entity_id
_entity_poly.type
_entity_poly.pdbx_seq_one_letter_code
_entity_poly.pdbx_strand_id
1 'polypeptide(L)'
;TEQRIYLLSAWREAPCYTDRERAALGSTDALTRLSEGHTQEAAHEALKAQFSAEEQVKLTLMINVINGWNRLAVGFGLWVEPGAVRALQQAAG
;
A
#
# COMPACT_ATOMS: atom_id res chain seq x y z
N THR A 1 11.86 6.23 -9.57
CA THR A 1 11.65 7.26 -10.60
C THR A 1 10.23 7.78 -10.47
N GLU A 2 9.95 8.99 -10.95
CA GLU A 2 8.58 9.53 -10.92
C GLU A 2 7.60 8.66 -11.71
N GLN A 3 8.02 8.13 -12.87
CA GLN A 3 7.22 7.19 -13.66
C GLN A 3 6.72 6.00 -12.82
N ARG A 4 7.59 5.41 -11.99
CA ARG A 4 7.20 4.28 -11.11
C ARG A 4 6.20 4.72 -10.04
N ILE A 5 6.24 5.95 -9.57
CA ILE A 5 5.25 6.44 -8.60
C ILE A 5 3.90 6.64 -9.30
N TYR A 6 3.89 7.26 -10.49
CA TYR A 6 2.66 7.47 -11.26
C TYR A 6 1.98 6.18 -11.71
N LEU A 7 2.75 5.13 -11.98
CA LEU A 7 2.22 3.83 -12.41
C LEU A 7 1.84 2.89 -11.25
N LEU A 8 2.05 3.29 -9.99
CA LEU A 8 1.82 2.42 -8.83
C LEU A 8 0.36 1.98 -8.68
N SER A 9 -0.60 2.85 -9.02
CA SER A 9 -2.04 2.52 -8.98
C SER A 9 -2.44 1.48 -10.05
N ALA A 10 -1.66 1.35 -11.12
CA ALA A 10 -1.84 0.40 -12.21
C ALA A 10 -0.63 -0.56 -12.30
N TRP A 11 -0.13 -0.99 -11.14
CA TRP A 11 1.13 -1.74 -11.07
C TRP A 11 1.08 -3.09 -11.80
N ARG A 12 -0.11 -3.68 -11.95
CA ARG A 12 -0.31 -4.97 -12.63
C ARG A 12 0.02 -4.84 -14.11
N GLU A 13 -0.34 -3.73 -14.72
CA GLU A 13 -0.11 -3.41 -16.13
C GLU A 13 1.25 -2.71 -16.35
N ALA A 14 1.84 -2.14 -15.30
CA ALA A 14 3.06 -1.35 -15.41
C ALA A 14 4.31 -2.19 -15.77
N PRO A 15 5.03 -1.88 -16.87
CA PRO A 15 6.17 -2.70 -17.33
C PRO A 15 7.43 -2.50 -16.47
N CYS A 16 7.43 -1.53 -15.56
CA CYS A 16 8.62 -1.11 -14.84
C CYS A 16 8.89 -1.89 -13.55
N TYR A 17 8.02 -2.81 -13.13
CA TYR A 17 8.18 -3.60 -11.90
C TYR A 17 8.68 -5.01 -12.19
N THR A 18 9.66 -5.45 -11.42
CA THR A 18 10.18 -6.82 -11.46
C THR A 18 9.20 -7.82 -10.84
N ASP A 19 9.41 -9.11 -11.05
CA ASP A 19 8.57 -10.16 -10.45
C ASP A 19 8.58 -10.11 -8.92
N ARG A 20 9.74 -9.83 -8.32
CA ARG A 20 9.87 -9.64 -6.88
C ARG A 20 9.07 -8.43 -6.38
N GLU A 21 9.09 -7.32 -7.11
CA GLU A 21 8.29 -6.14 -6.77
C GLU A 21 6.79 -6.40 -6.93
N ARG A 22 6.39 -7.09 -8.00
CA ARG A 22 5.00 -7.49 -8.26
C ARG A 22 4.47 -8.43 -7.17
N ALA A 23 5.28 -9.37 -6.68
CA ALA A 23 4.91 -10.23 -5.56
C ALA A 23 4.68 -9.44 -4.26
N ALA A 24 5.51 -8.42 -3.99
CA ALA A 24 5.34 -7.53 -2.84
C ALA A 24 4.07 -6.66 -2.95
N LEU A 25 3.82 -6.09 -4.13
CA LEU A 25 2.61 -5.28 -4.40
C LEU A 25 1.34 -6.15 -4.32
N GLY A 26 1.37 -7.36 -4.89
CA GLY A 26 0.27 -8.31 -4.79
C GLY A 26 -0.04 -8.73 -3.35
N SER A 27 1.00 -8.95 -2.54
CA SER A 27 0.83 -9.22 -1.11
C SER A 27 0.27 -8.02 -0.36
N THR A 28 0.70 -6.81 -0.72
CA THR A 28 0.19 -5.55 -0.15
C THR A 28 -1.31 -5.38 -0.43
N ASP A 29 -1.74 -5.55 -1.69
CA ASP A 29 -3.15 -5.51 -2.07
C ASP A 29 -3.98 -6.54 -1.27
N ALA A 30 -3.52 -7.80 -1.26
CA ALA A 30 -4.24 -8.91 -0.68
C ALA A 30 -4.41 -8.78 0.85
N LEU A 31 -3.38 -8.29 1.54
CA LEU A 31 -3.40 -8.08 3.00
C LEU A 31 -4.12 -6.78 3.40
N THR A 32 -4.15 -5.78 2.52
CA THR A 32 -4.91 -4.55 2.79
C THR A 32 -6.42 -4.78 2.68
N ARG A 33 -6.83 -5.68 1.78
CA ARG A 33 -8.23 -6.02 1.50
C ARG A 33 -8.71 -7.27 2.27
N LEU A 34 -8.07 -7.62 3.39
CA LEU A 34 -8.43 -8.79 4.22
C LEU A 34 -9.91 -8.85 4.60
N SER A 35 -10.56 -7.69 4.76
CA SER A 35 -11.99 -7.61 5.09
C SER A 35 -12.92 -8.07 3.96
N GLU A 36 -12.42 -8.18 2.73
CA GLU A 36 -13.20 -8.60 1.56
C GLU A 36 -13.23 -10.13 1.37
N GLY A 37 -12.45 -10.88 2.14
CA GLY A 37 -12.42 -12.34 2.12
C GLY A 37 -11.02 -12.93 2.21
N HIS A 38 -10.95 -14.27 2.12
CA HIS A 38 -9.71 -15.04 2.26
C HIS A 38 -9.15 -15.45 0.89
N THR A 39 -8.76 -14.49 0.05
CA THR A 39 -8.29 -14.72 -1.33
C THR A 39 -6.78 -14.49 -1.50
N GLN A 40 -6.00 -14.63 -0.42
CA GLN A 40 -4.57 -14.30 -0.40
C GLN A 40 -3.66 -15.43 -0.92
N GLU A 41 -4.20 -16.62 -1.21
CA GLU A 41 -3.40 -17.80 -1.55
C GLU A 41 -2.45 -17.56 -2.73
N ALA A 42 -2.95 -17.02 -3.83
CA ALA A 42 -2.12 -16.69 -4.99
C ALA A 42 -1.02 -15.65 -4.66
N ALA A 43 -1.33 -14.67 -3.80
CA ALA A 43 -0.35 -13.67 -3.37
C ALA A 43 0.71 -14.27 -2.45
N HIS A 44 0.31 -15.19 -1.56
CA HIS A 44 1.21 -15.94 -0.68
C HIS A 44 2.21 -16.77 -1.50
N GLU A 45 1.73 -17.56 -2.46
CA GLU A 45 2.61 -18.40 -3.28
C GLU A 45 3.55 -17.57 -4.16
N ALA A 46 3.06 -16.47 -4.75
CA ALA A 46 3.92 -15.53 -5.47
C ALA A 46 5.00 -14.89 -4.57
N LEU A 47 4.66 -14.57 -3.32
CA LEU A 47 5.60 -14.01 -2.36
C LEU A 47 6.67 -15.03 -1.95
N LYS A 48 6.28 -16.28 -1.65
CA LYS A 48 7.23 -17.37 -1.36
C LYS A 48 8.22 -17.61 -2.48
N ALA A 49 7.78 -17.53 -3.73
CA ALA A 49 8.64 -17.74 -4.89
C ALA A 49 9.75 -16.68 -5.01
N GLN A 50 9.54 -15.49 -4.43
CA GLN A 50 10.43 -14.34 -4.62
C GLN A 50 11.15 -13.91 -3.35
N PHE A 51 10.66 -14.25 -2.14
CA PHE A 51 11.15 -13.77 -0.85
C PHE A 51 11.49 -14.91 0.12
N SER A 52 12.55 -14.74 0.91
CA SER A 52 12.85 -15.66 2.00
C SER A 52 11.80 -15.55 3.12
N ALA A 53 11.70 -16.57 3.98
CA ALA A 53 10.75 -16.55 5.11
C ALA A 53 10.94 -15.31 6.02
N GLU A 54 12.18 -14.90 6.27
CA GLU A 54 12.49 -13.70 7.05
C GLU A 54 11.99 -12.43 6.34
N GLU A 55 12.21 -12.33 5.03
CA GLU A 55 11.77 -11.17 4.26
C GLU A 55 10.24 -11.10 4.15
N GLN A 56 9.54 -12.24 4.07
CA GLN A 56 8.08 -12.32 4.09
C GLN A 56 7.51 -11.76 5.39
N VAL A 57 8.11 -12.10 6.53
CA VAL A 57 7.73 -11.55 7.85
C VAL A 57 7.96 -10.05 7.87
N LYS A 58 9.14 -9.58 7.43
CA LYS A 58 9.47 -8.15 7.38
C LYS A 58 8.49 -7.36 6.51
N LEU A 59 8.17 -7.85 5.32
CA LEU A 59 7.22 -7.20 4.41
C LEU A 59 5.81 -7.15 5.03
N THR A 60 5.35 -8.28 5.58
CA THR A 60 4.02 -8.37 6.22
C THR A 60 3.91 -7.41 7.41
N LEU A 61 4.97 -7.29 8.20
CA LEU A 61 5.03 -6.33 9.31
C LEU A 61 4.90 -4.89 8.79
N MET A 62 5.61 -4.53 7.72
CA MET A 62 5.51 -3.20 7.13
C MET A 62 4.11 -2.89 6.59
N ILE A 63 3.47 -3.85 5.93
CA ILE A 63 2.08 -3.72 5.46
C ILE A 63 1.13 -3.48 6.65
N ASN A 64 1.32 -4.23 7.74
CA ASN A 64 0.51 -4.04 8.96
C ASN A 64 0.73 -2.65 9.58
N VAL A 65 1.98 -2.19 9.67
CA VAL A 65 2.32 -0.86 10.20
C VAL A 65 1.60 0.24 9.42
N ILE A 66 1.68 0.25 8.08
CA ILE A 66 1.05 1.31 7.29
C ILE A 66 -0.49 1.21 7.33
N ASN A 67 -1.05 0.00 7.29
CA ASN A 67 -2.50 -0.19 7.40
C ASN A 67 -3.03 0.19 8.79
N GLY A 68 -2.26 -0.06 9.85
CA GLY A 68 -2.54 0.40 11.20
C GLY A 68 -2.57 1.92 11.29
N TRP A 69 -1.52 2.58 10.79
CA TRP A 69 -1.46 4.04 10.75
C TRP A 69 -2.59 4.68 9.95
N ASN A 70 -2.91 4.13 8.77
CA ASN A 70 -4.03 4.62 7.96
C ASN A 70 -5.37 4.53 8.72
N ARG A 71 -5.62 3.43 9.44
CA ARG A 71 -6.83 3.27 10.27
C ARG A 71 -6.89 4.25 11.42
N LEU A 72 -5.77 4.48 12.11
CA LEU A 72 -5.71 5.49 13.18
C LEU A 72 -5.97 6.88 12.61
N ALA A 73 -5.29 7.25 11.53
CA ALA A 73 -5.41 8.58 10.95
C ALA A 73 -6.84 8.86 10.46
N VAL A 74 -7.46 7.91 9.75
CA VAL A 74 -8.85 8.04 9.30
C VAL A 74 -9.83 7.97 10.47
N GLY A 75 -9.69 6.96 11.34
CA GLY A 75 -10.63 6.69 12.43
C GLY A 75 -10.67 7.79 13.49
N PHE A 76 -9.57 8.51 13.70
CA PHE A 76 -9.50 9.63 14.64
C PHE A 76 -9.52 11.01 13.96
N GLY A 77 -9.76 11.09 12.64
CA GLY A 77 -9.83 12.36 11.92
C GLY A 77 -8.53 13.17 11.94
N LEU A 78 -7.37 12.50 11.98
CA LEU A 78 -6.05 13.14 12.01
C LEU A 78 -5.57 13.59 10.62
N TRP A 79 -6.41 13.44 9.59
CA TRP A 79 -6.12 13.92 8.25
C TRP A 79 -6.47 15.40 8.11
N VAL A 80 -5.52 16.14 7.56
CA VAL A 80 -5.75 17.53 7.14
C VAL A 80 -6.21 17.51 5.69
N GLU A 81 -7.47 17.86 5.46
CA GLU A 81 -8.02 18.04 4.12
C GLU A 81 -7.23 19.14 3.38
N PRO A 82 -6.62 18.86 2.20
CA PRO A 82 -5.92 19.88 1.43
C PRO A 82 -6.82 21.06 1.04
N GLY A 83 -8.13 20.81 0.93
CA GLY A 83 -9.14 21.87 0.76
C GLY A 83 -9.25 22.79 1.98
N ALA A 84 -9.18 22.24 3.20
CA ALA A 84 -9.21 23.01 4.44
C ALA A 84 -7.97 23.91 4.59
N VAL A 85 -6.79 23.42 4.21
CA VAL A 85 -5.55 24.21 4.20
C VAL A 85 -5.65 25.37 3.20
N ARG A 86 -6.14 25.10 1.99
CA ARG A 86 -6.32 26.14 0.96
C ARG A 86 -7.36 27.18 1.37
N ALA A 87 -8.45 26.76 1.99
CA ALA A 87 -9.48 27.68 2.48
C ALA A 87 -8.95 28.57 3.61
N LEU A 88 -8.18 28.02 4.55
CA LEU A 88 -7.52 28.79 5.61
C LEU A 88 -6.50 29.79 5.05
N GLN A 89 -5.74 29.42 4.01
CA GLN A 89 -4.80 30.31 3.34
C GLN A 89 -5.51 31.45 2.58
N GLN A 90 -6.67 31.19 1.96
CA GLN A 90 -7.47 32.20 1.27
C GLN A 90 -8.18 33.16 2.22
N ALA A 91 -8.56 32.70 3.42
CA ALA A 91 -9.22 33.54 4.43
C ALA A 91 -8.24 34.42 5.23
N ALA A 92 -6.94 34.12 5.18
CA ALA A 92 -5.88 34.84 5.90
C ALA A 92 -5.14 35.89 5.04
N GLY A 93 -5.55 36.09 3.79
CA GLY A 93 -5.03 37.12 2.87
C GLY A 93 -6.11 38.10 2.45
#